data_AF-A0A8J6FH87-F1
#
_entry.id   AF-A0A8J6FH87-F1
#
_cell.length_a   1.000
_cell.length_b   1.000
_cell.length_c   1.000
_cell.angle_alpha   90.00
_cell.angle_beta   90.00
_cell.angle_gamma   90.00
#
_symmetry.space_group_name_H-M   'P 1'
#
loop_
_entity.id
_entity.type
_entity.pdbx_description
1 polymer ?
#
loop_
_entity_poly.entity_id
_entity_poly.type
_entity_poly.pdbx_seq_one_letter_code
_entity_poly.pdbx_strand_id
1 'polypeptide(L)'
;MKIILLMICMGSLYNQVRCQDSLEPDFSGKNLTNIPKSESQNITKINLSQNNISLSPEDQESLRSYPNLTELNLCQNKIKELMNNSFSGLSKLEVLLLSKNSITSIGEMALVGLESLKILDLSFNLISRLPENIQMPSLHLQAFYLQNNSLTNLDVKESLKDLKSSLTITLSGNPWDCNCSLISLSVWLNTSMVLLEDENITLCATPKNMTNYTVKAINKAPSDLLSCGGSSDVSTTTSVISFDNVTSLVTTAQNETNATSNKGNSWTFLVGVIVIGIVTSLLILIAVKFPKWYNFILSYNHHRLKEEDPYMFEEEFNVDFNMGNNDKIQDDDNVVVFEQTHSFVPEEDGFIEDKYIDERDIKES
;
A
#
# COMPACT_ATOMS: atom_id res chain seq x y z
N MET A 1 -37.69 -6.85 0.69
CA MET A 1 -37.00 -5.66 0.14
C MET A 1 -35.72 -5.25 0.90
N LYS A 2 -35.51 -5.65 2.17
CA LYS A 2 -34.29 -5.34 2.94
C LYS A 2 -33.06 -6.24 2.66
N ILE A 3 -33.25 -7.42 2.06
CA ILE A 3 -32.16 -8.40 1.82
C ILE A 3 -31.40 -8.12 0.50
N ILE A 4 -32.05 -7.48 -0.48
CA ILE A 4 -31.42 -7.13 -1.76
C ILE A 4 -30.45 -5.95 -1.62
N LEU A 5 -30.71 -5.03 -0.67
CA LEU A 5 -29.78 -3.94 -0.36
C LEU A 5 -28.49 -4.43 0.32
N LEU A 6 -28.55 -5.55 1.06
CA LEU A 6 -27.36 -6.13 1.70
C LEU A 6 -26.43 -6.82 0.69
N MET A 7 -26.96 -7.35 -0.42
CA MET A 7 -26.14 -8.03 -1.43
C MET A 7 -25.44 -7.06 -2.40
N ILE A 8 -25.94 -5.84 -2.55
CA ILE A 8 -25.23 -4.79 -3.32
C ILE A 8 -24.01 -4.26 -2.54
N CYS A 9 -24.00 -4.38 -1.21
CA CYS A 9 -22.82 -4.03 -0.39
C CYS A 9 -21.78 -5.15 -0.27
N MET A 10 -22.14 -6.42 -0.48
CA MET A 10 -21.23 -7.56 -0.25
C MET A 10 -20.23 -7.84 -1.39
N GLY A 11 -20.39 -7.22 -2.57
CA GLY A 11 -19.54 -7.44 -3.74
C GLY A 11 -18.29 -6.56 -3.83
N SER A 12 -18.10 -5.60 -2.92
CA SER A 12 -17.05 -4.56 -2.99
C SER A 12 -16.25 -4.40 -1.68
N LEU A 13 -16.35 -5.38 -0.77
CA LEU A 13 -15.80 -5.28 0.59
C LEU A 13 -14.59 -6.19 0.88
N TYR A 14 -13.98 -6.80 -0.14
CA TYR A 14 -12.74 -7.56 0.07
C TYR A 14 -11.53 -6.65 -0.20
N ASN A 15 -10.81 -6.29 0.87
CA ASN A 15 -9.47 -5.67 0.91
C ASN A 15 -9.27 -4.14 0.77
N GLN A 16 -10.30 -3.29 0.82
CA GLN A 16 -10.04 -1.86 1.05
C GLN A 16 -9.70 -1.63 2.53
N VAL A 17 -8.41 -1.49 2.86
CA VAL A 17 -7.98 -0.83 4.11
C VAL A 17 -8.56 0.58 4.05
N ARG A 18 -9.62 0.81 4.81
CA ARG A 18 -10.31 2.10 4.83
C ARG A 18 -9.67 2.97 5.90
N CYS A 19 -9.73 4.28 5.71
CA CYS A 19 -9.37 5.30 6.73
C CYS A 19 -10.13 5.17 8.08
N GLN A 20 -10.92 4.11 8.28
CA GLN A 20 -11.81 3.89 9.42
C GLN A 20 -11.36 2.75 10.35
N ASP A 21 -10.24 2.09 10.08
CA ASP A 21 -9.73 1.10 11.03
C ASP A 21 -9.25 1.84 12.31
N SER A 22 -9.77 1.39 13.45
CA SER A 22 -9.45 1.91 14.78
C SER A 22 -7.98 1.63 15.13
N LEU A 23 -7.09 2.54 14.74
CA LEU A 23 -5.69 2.50 15.13
C LEU A 23 -5.52 3.20 16.48
N GLU A 24 -4.83 2.55 17.42
CA GLU A 24 -4.44 3.15 18.69
C GLU A 24 -2.93 3.49 18.68
N PRO A 25 -2.52 4.70 19.11
CA PRO A 25 -3.35 5.83 19.58
C PRO A 25 -4.14 6.55 18.49
N ASP A 26 -5.37 6.94 18.86
CA ASP A 26 -6.29 7.70 18.01
C ASP A 26 -6.19 9.22 18.27
N PHE A 27 -5.69 9.95 17.28
CA PHE A 27 -5.64 11.41 17.22
C PHE A 27 -6.57 11.98 16.13
N SER A 28 -7.52 11.20 15.63
CA SER A 28 -8.40 11.66 14.57
C SER A 28 -9.35 12.78 15.02
N GLY A 29 -9.66 13.72 14.12
CA GLY A 29 -10.66 14.76 14.37
C GLY A 29 -10.30 15.79 15.44
N LYS A 30 -9.01 15.92 15.81
CA LYS A 30 -8.55 16.80 16.90
C LYS A 30 -8.13 18.20 16.43
N ASN A 31 -8.42 18.56 15.18
CA ASN A 31 -8.02 19.83 14.55
C ASN A 31 -6.50 20.11 14.57
N LEU A 32 -5.67 19.07 14.66
CA LEU A 32 -4.22 19.21 14.73
C LEU A 32 -3.67 19.82 13.43
N THR A 33 -2.78 20.78 13.55
CA THR A 33 -2.01 21.32 12.42
C THR A 33 -0.67 20.62 12.24
N ASN A 34 -0.17 20.01 13.32
CA ASN A 34 1.13 19.35 13.37
C ASN A 34 1.00 17.94 13.94
N ILE A 35 1.91 17.06 13.51
CA ILE A 35 2.04 15.70 14.05
C ILE A 35 2.60 15.80 15.48
N PRO A 36 1.93 15.24 16.50
CA PRO A 36 2.47 15.25 17.86
C PRO A 36 3.77 14.45 17.92
N LYS A 37 4.70 14.84 18.79
CA LYS A 37 5.89 14.04 19.10
C LYS A 37 5.53 13.07 20.22
N SER A 38 6.06 11.86 20.19
CA SER A 38 5.93 10.89 21.28
C SER A 38 7.28 10.63 21.93
N GLU A 39 7.29 10.53 23.25
CA GLU A 39 8.43 10.04 24.02
C GLU A 39 8.43 8.52 24.15
N SER A 40 7.29 7.85 23.87
CA SER A 40 7.18 6.39 23.88
C SER A 40 7.53 5.81 22.52
N GLN A 41 8.50 4.88 22.52
CA GLN A 41 8.92 4.13 21.33
C GLN A 41 8.00 2.93 21.02
N ASN A 42 7.00 2.64 21.87
CA ASN A 42 6.15 1.45 21.71
C ASN A 42 4.99 1.67 20.73
N ILE A 43 4.83 2.88 20.20
CA ILE A 43 3.74 3.20 19.29
C ILE A 43 4.03 2.59 17.92
N THR A 44 3.16 1.67 17.50
CA THR A 44 3.24 0.98 16.22
C THR A 44 2.17 1.43 15.24
N LYS A 45 1.05 1.97 15.71
CA LYS A 45 -0.05 2.41 14.85
C LYS A 45 -0.49 3.80 15.25
N ILE A 46 -0.75 4.69 14.29
CA ILE A 46 -1.20 6.05 14.59
C ILE A 46 -2.33 6.43 13.65
N ASN A 47 -3.45 6.88 14.23
CA ASN A 47 -4.51 7.55 13.50
C ASN A 47 -4.40 9.07 13.64
N LEU A 48 -4.05 9.77 12.57
CA LEU A 48 -4.03 11.24 12.48
C LEU A 48 -5.06 11.75 11.44
N SER A 49 -6.03 10.93 11.09
CA SER A 49 -7.03 11.29 10.07
C SER A 49 -7.93 12.45 10.49
N GLN A 50 -8.55 13.13 9.53
CA GLN A 50 -9.51 14.22 9.79
C GLN A 50 -8.90 15.38 10.61
N ASN A 51 -7.66 15.75 10.32
CA ASN A 51 -6.96 16.88 10.93
C ASN A 51 -6.62 17.94 9.87
N ASN A 52 -5.80 18.92 10.24
CA ASN A 52 -5.35 20.01 9.39
C ASN A 52 -3.85 19.91 9.04
N ILE A 53 -3.27 18.70 9.10
CA ILE A 53 -1.83 18.47 8.92
C ILE A 53 -1.45 18.70 7.46
N SER A 54 -0.33 19.41 7.22
CA SER A 54 0.18 19.71 5.89
C SER A 54 1.42 18.90 5.49
N LEU A 55 1.98 18.09 6.40
CA LEU A 55 3.26 17.37 6.22
C LEU A 55 4.44 18.34 6.00
N SER A 56 4.50 19.36 6.84
CA SER A 56 5.59 20.34 6.91
C SER A 56 6.92 19.68 7.35
N PRO A 57 8.08 20.37 7.20
CA PRO A 57 9.35 19.85 7.71
C PRO A 57 9.34 19.49 9.20
N GLU A 58 8.56 20.20 10.02
CA GLU A 58 8.35 19.89 11.44
C GLU A 58 7.57 18.58 11.64
N ASP A 59 6.58 18.31 10.79
CA ASP A 59 5.84 17.05 10.79
C ASP A 59 6.75 15.88 10.42
N GLN A 60 7.62 16.07 9.43
CA GLN A 60 8.61 15.08 9.02
C GLN A 60 9.60 14.76 10.14
N GLU A 61 10.04 15.78 10.89
CA GLU A 61 10.87 15.58 12.07
C GLU A 61 10.09 14.84 13.18
N SER A 62 8.84 15.21 13.40
CA SER A 62 7.98 14.58 14.40
C SER A 62 7.72 13.11 14.09
N LEU A 63 7.55 12.74 12.82
CA LEU A 63 7.43 11.34 12.39
C LEU A 63 8.65 10.49 12.77
N ARG A 64 9.86 11.07 12.83
CA ARG A 64 11.06 10.34 13.25
C ARG A 64 11.05 9.92 14.72
N SER A 65 10.17 10.52 15.54
CA SER A 65 9.95 10.07 16.93
C SER A 65 9.20 8.73 17.03
N TYR A 66 8.75 8.17 15.90
CA TYR A 66 8.02 6.91 15.83
C TYR A 66 8.77 5.81 15.05
N PRO A 67 9.94 5.34 15.55
CA PRO A 67 10.79 4.39 14.81
C PRO A 67 10.17 3.00 14.64
N ASN A 68 9.14 2.66 15.44
CA ASN A 68 8.45 1.37 15.40
C ASN A 68 7.10 1.42 14.68
N LEU A 69 6.79 2.52 13.99
CA LEU A 69 5.53 2.71 13.31
C LEU A 69 5.37 1.71 12.14
N THR A 70 4.31 0.92 12.19
CA THR A 70 3.88 -0.02 11.15
C THR A 70 2.65 0.48 10.39
N GLU A 71 1.80 1.31 10.99
CA GLU A 71 0.60 1.85 10.33
C GLU A 71 0.41 3.35 10.62
N LEU A 72 0.32 4.15 9.56
CA LEU A 72 0.14 5.60 9.62
C LEU A 72 -1.08 6.01 8.80
N ASN A 73 -2.11 6.51 9.47
CA ASN A 73 -3.30 7.05 8.83
C ASN A 73 -3.30 8.59 8.86
N LEU A 74 -3.11 9.19 7.69
CA LEU A 74 -3.13 10.63 7.43
C LEU A 74 -4.30 11.02 6.49
N CYS A 75 -5.34 10.18 6.40
CA CYS A 75 -6.49 10.48 5.54
C CYS A 75 -7.18 11.79 5.93
N GLN A 76 -7.80 12.47 4.96
CA GLN A 76 -8.59 13.69 5.22
C GLN A 76 -7.80 14.78 5.98
N ASN A 77 -6.59 15.07 5.51
CA ASN A 77 -5.75 16.17 5.99
C ASN A 77 -5.59 17.25 4.90
N LYS A 78 -4.61 18.13 5.04
CA LYS A 78 -4.33 19.25 4.11
C LYS A 78 -2.99 19.08 3.38
N ILE A 79 -2.56 17.84 3.17
CA ILE A 79 -1.29 17.54 2.50
C ILE A 79 -1.44 17.88 1.00
N LYS A 80 -0.54 18.72 0.48
CA LYS A 80 -0.54 19.17 -0.92
C LYS A 80 0.59 18.58 -1.76
N GLU A 81 1.69 18.22 -1.12
CA GLU A 81 2.86 17.68 -1.78
C GLU A 81 3.53 16.65 -0.87
N LEU A 82 4.09 15.61 -1.49
CA LEU A 82 5.00 14.70 -0.81
C LEU A 82 6.42 15.09 -1.21
N MET A 83 7.12 15.78 -0.30
CA MET A 83 8.51 16.17 -0.51
C MET A 83 9.43 14.95 -0.44
N ASN A 84 10.64 15.07 -1.01
CA ASN A 84 11.66 14.05 -0.86
C ASN A 84 11.92 13.75 0.62
N ASN A 85 12.03 12.46 0.96
CA ASN A 85 12.28 11.98 2.32
C ASN A 85 11.17 12.32 3.34
N SER A 86 9.94 12.61 2.90
CA SER A 86 8.81 12.96 3.79
C SER A 86 8.53 11.92 4.88
N PHE A 87 8.86 10.66 4.63
CA PHE A 87 8.65 9.53 5.55
C PHE A 87 9.96 8.83 5.94
N SER A 88 11.10 9.53 5.80
CA SER A 88 12.41 8.96 6.11
C SER A 88 12.51 8.54 7.58
N GLY A 89 13.04 7.34 7.82
CA GLY A 89 13.18 6.75 9.15
C GLY A 89 12.05 5.81 9.54
N LEU A 90 10.98 5.72 8.75
CA LEU A 90 9.85 4.81 8.97
C LEU A 90 10.04 3.46 8.26
N SER A 91 11.17 2.79 8.46
CA SER A 91 11.53 1.55 7.73
C SER A 91 10.62 0.37 8.03
N LYS A 92 9.96 0.37 9.18
CA LYS A 92 8.97 -0.65 9.60
C LYS A 92 7.55 -0.37 9.12
N LEU A 93 7.31 0.78 8.45
CA LEU A 93 5.96 1.16 8.04
C LEU A 93 5.46 0.19 6.95
N GLU A 94 4.33 -0.43 7.23
CA GLU A 94 3.67 -1.38 6.34
C GLU A 94 2.45 -0.77 5.66
N VAL A 95 1.73 0.13 6.34
CA VAL A 95 0.50 0.75 5.83
C VAL A 95 0.62 2.27 5.92
N LEU A 96 0.50 2.93 4.77
CA LEU A 96 0.46 4.39 4.67
C LEU A 96 -0.83 4.83 3.97
N LEU A 97 -1.71 5.49 4.73
CA LEU A 97 -2.99 5.99 4.22
C LEU A 97 -2.95 7.51 4.08
N LEU A 98 -3.04 8.00 2.84
CA LEU A 98 -2.97 9.41 2.48
C LEU A 98 -4.19 9.87 1.67
N SER A 99 -5.25 9.08 1.63
CA SER A 99 -6.41 9.39 0.80
C SER A 99 -7.20 10.61 1.28
N LYS A 100 -7.92 11.24 0.34
CA LYS A 100 -8.73 12.44 0.59
C LYS A 100 -7.89 13.62 1.13
N ASN A 101 -6.67 13.77 0.65
CA ASN A 101 -5.86 14.97 0.83
C ASN A 101 -6.00 15.87 -0.41
N SER A 102 -5.04 16.75 -0.65
CA SER A 102 -4.99 17.61 -1.84
C SER A 102 -3.65 17.47 -2.55
N ILE A 103 -3.09 16.26 -2.56
CA ILE A 103 -1.75 15.99 -3.10
C ILE A 103 -1.77 16.21 -4.62
N THR A 104 -0.94 17.14 -5.11
CA THR A 104 -0.79 17.44 -6.54
C THR A 104 0.54 16.96 -7.12
N SER A 105 1.56 16.85 -6.27
CA SER A 105 2.94 16.51 -6.66
C SER A 105 3.58 15.55 -5.65
N ILE A 106 4.45 14.68 -6.16
CA ILE A 106 5.23 13.72 -5.40
C ILE A 106 6.68 13.86 -5.84
N GLY A 107 7.61 13.99 -4.91
CA GLY A 107 9.03 14.01 -5.19
C GLY A 107 9.56 12.62 -5.57
N GLU A 108 10.63 12.57 -6.36
CA GLU A 108 11.26 11.31 -6.81
C GLU A 108 11.70 10.41 -5.64
N MET A 109 12.12 11.03 -4.53
CA MET A 109 12.56 10.34 -3.31
C MET A 109 11.53 10.43 -2.17
N ALA A 110 10.27 10.75 -2.46
CA ALA A 110 9.27 10.98 -1.41
C ALA A 110 8.96 9.73 -0.58
N LEU A 111 9.06 8.55 -1.18
CA LEU A 111 8.75 7.25 -0.58
C LEU A 111 10.01 6.46 -0.17
N VAL A 112 11.19 7.08 -0.25
CA VAL A 112 12.45 6.45 0.14
C VAL A 112 12.47 6.21 1.66
N GLY A 113 12.99 5.04 2.04
CA GLY A 113 13.07 4.60 3.44
C GLY A 113 11.86 3.79 3.93
N LEU A 114 10.80 3.62 3.10
CA LEU A 114 9.62 2.81 3.43
C LEU A 114 9.81 1.33 3.05
N GLU A 115 10.85 0.69 3.58
CA GLU A 115 11.32 -0.65 3.14
C GLU A 115 10.30 -1.79 3.35
N SER A 116 9.45 -1.66 4.37
CA SER A 116 8.44 -2.67 4.74
C SER A 116 7.06 -2.38 4.15
N LEU A 117 6.91 -1.36 3.30
CA LEU A 117 5.60 -0.90 2.85
C LEU A 117 4.87 -1.96 2.03
N LYS A 118 3.65 -2.28 2.48
CA LYS A 118 2.74 -3.24 1.84
C LYS A 118 1.56 -2.52 1.20
N ILE A 119 1.07 -1.45 1.82
CA ILE A 119 -0.14 -0.75 1.39
C ILE A 119 0.15 0.74 1.30
N LEU A 120 -0.07 1.30 0.11
CA LEU A 120 -0.01 2.73 -0.13
C LEU A 120 -1.34 3.22 -0.69
N ASP A 121 -2.05 4.05 0.07
CA ASP A 121 -3.29 4.67 -0.37
C ASP A 121 -3.11 6.16 -0.70
N LEU A 122 -3.09 6.50 -1.99
CA LEU A 122 -3.06 7.86 -2.52
C LEU A 122 -4.39 8.25 -3.19
N SER A 123 -5.46 7.48 -2.97
CA SER A 123 -6.75 7.71 -3.64
C SER A 123 -7.42 9.03 -3.23
N PHE A 124 -8.33 9.54 -4.06
CA PHE A 124 -9.05 10.79 -3.80
C PHE A 124 -8.10 11.97 -3.53
N ASN A 125 -7.06 12.11 -4.33
CA ASN A 125 -6.14 13.25 -4.33
C ASN A 125 -6.23 13.99 -5.69
N LEU A 126 -5.28 14.85 -6.00
CA LEU A 126 -5.23 15.66 -7.21
C LEU A 126 -3.96 15.38 -8.03
N ILE A 127 -3.43 14.16 -7.93
CA ILE A 127 -2.17 13.78 -8.58
C ILE A 127 -2.39 13.73 -10.08
N SER A 128 -1.63 14.52 -10.84
CA SER A 128 -1.73 14.59 -12.30
C SER A 128 -0.72 13.71 -13.04
N ARG A 129 0.41 13.43 -12.40
CA ARG A 129 1.48 12.55 -12.90
C ARG A 129 2.29 12.01 -11.74
N LEU A 130 2.89 10.84 -11.92
CA LEU A 130 4.00 10.38 -11.08
C LEU A 130 5.33 10.82 -11.70
N PRO A 131 6.38 11.10 -10.91
CA PRO A 131 7.72 11.32 -11.46
C PRO A 131 8.20 10.09 -12.23
N GLU A 132 8.89 10.31 -13.34
CA GLU A 132 9.45 9.22 -14.16
C GLU A 132 10.41 8.35 -13.34
N ASN A 133 11.27 8.98 -12.54
CA ASN A 133 12.27 8.31 -11.71
C ASN A 133 11.86 8.13 -10.25
N ILE A 134 10.55 7.99 -9.96
CA ILE A 134 10.10 7.76 -8.59
C ILE A 134 10.66 6.45 -8.05
N GLN A 135 11.29 6.51 -6.87
CA GLN A 135 11.82 5.34 -6.21
C GLN A 135 10.74 4.67 -5.36
N MET A 136 10.11 3.64 -5.91
CA MET A 136 9.03 2.91 -5.24
C MET A 136 9.55 1.91 -4.21
N PRO A 137 8.90 1.76 -3.04
CA PRO A 137 9.19 0.70 -2.07
C PRO A 137 8.63 -0.64 -2.56
N SER A 138 9.25 -1.22 -3.59
CA SER A 138 8.63 -2.29 -4.39
C SER A 138 8.77 -3.70 -3.81
N LEU A 139 9.67 -3.90 -2.84
CA LEU A 139 10.01 -5.25 -2.37
C LEU A 139 8.83 -5.95 -1.69
N HIS A 140 7.98 -5.19 -0.98
CA HIS A 140 6.89 -5.73 -0.18
C HIS A 140 5.51 -5.17 -0.57
N LEU A 141 5.44 -4.26 -1.54
CA LEU A 141 4.18 -3.60 -1.91
C LEU A 141 3.18 -4.61 -2.48
N GLN A 142 2.01 -4.66 -1.85
CA GLN A 142 0.90 -5.55 -2.16
C GLN A 142 -0.33 -4.81 -2.67
N ALA A 143 -0.54 -3.57 -2.23
CA ALA A 143 -1.66 -2.75 -2.67
C ALA A 143 -1.23 -1.30 -2.93
N PHE A 144 -1.61 -0.78 -4.10
CA PHE A 144 -1.36 0.60 -4.49
C PHE A 144 -2.64 1.25 -5.02
N TYR A 145 -3.19 2.19 -4.24
CA TYR A 145 -4.45 2.83 -4.55
C TYR A 145 -4.25 4.22 -5.15
N LEU A 146 -4.67 4.41 -6.39
CA LEU A 146 -4.57 5.68 -7.14
C LEU A 146 -5.91 6.16 -7.69
N GLN A 147 -7.02 5.51 -7.33
CA GLN A 147 -8.35 5.87 -7.83
C GLN A 147 -8.75 7.30 -7.46
N ASN A 148 -9.57 7.94 -8.31
CA ASN A 148 -10.05 9.30 -8.12
C ASN A 148 -8.92 10.31 -7.93
N ASN A 149 -7.93 10.28 -8.83
CA ASN A 149 -6.91 11.31 -8.97
C ASN A 149 -7.12 12.07 -10.30
N SER A 150 -6.11 12.83 -10.74
CA SER A 150 -6.12 13.57 -12.00
C SER A 150 -5.13 13.00 -13.04
N LEU A 151 -4.80 11.70 -12.94
CA LEU A 151 -3.84 11.06 -13.83
C LEU A 151 -4.39 10.97 -15.25
N THR A 152 -3.63 11.47 -16.22
CA THR A 152 -3.92 11.29 -17.64
C THR A 152 -3.07 10.18 -18.25
N ASN A 153 -1.88 9.92 -17.69
CA ASN A 153 -0.98 8.88 -18.11
C ASN A 153 -0.19 8.31 -16.91
N LEU A 154 0.34 7.10 -17.07
CA LEU A 154 1.16 6.40 -16.08
C LEU A 154 2.24 5.61 -16.81
N ASP A 155 3.49 6.09 -16.76
CA ASP A 155 4.62 5.40 -17.37
C ASP A 155 5.09 4.25 -16.49
N VAL A 156 4.83 3.03 -16.94
CA VAL A 156 5.21 1.80 -16.24
C VAL A 156 6.69 1.44 -16.38
N LYS A 157 7.40 1.97 -17.39
CA LYS A 157 8.78 1.56 -17.71
C LYS A 157 9.80 2.10 -16.74
N GLU A 158 9.59 3.31 -16.23
CA GLU A 158 10.50 3.94 -15.27
C GLU A 158 9.85 4.04 -13.88
N SER A 159 8.62 4.55 -13.78
CA SER A 159 8.00 4.80 -12.47
C SER A 159 7.61 3.53 -11.71
N LEU A 160 7.34 2.42 -12.41
CA LEU A 160 6.80 1.19 -11.81
C LEU A 160 7.61 -0.08 -12.15
N LYS A 161 8.84 0.09 -12.68
CA LYS A 161 9.67 -1.02 -13.16
C LYS A 161 9.99 -2.07 -12.10
N ASP A 162 10.14 -1.61 -10.86
CA ASP A 162 10.57 -2.47 -9.75
C ASP A 162 9.38 -3.20 -9.08
N LEU A 163 8.13 -2.91 -9.48
CA LEU A 163 6.95 -3.48 -8.84
C LEU A 163 6.83 -4.98 -9.12
N LYS A 164 6.60 -5.74 -8.04
CA LYS A 164 6.42 -7.19 -8.11
C LYS A 164 5.06 -7.58 -8.68
N SER A 165 5.00 -8.80 -9.19
CA SER A 165 3.84 -9.35 -9.88
C SER A 165 2.62 -9.60 -8.96
N SER A 166 2.77 -9.67 -7.63
CA SER A 166 1.66 -9.90 -6.67
C SER A 166 0.91 -8.62 -6.25
N LEU A 167 1.14 -7.50 -6.92
CA LEU A 167 0.53 -6.20 -6.59
C LEU A 167 -0.94 -6.14 -7.01
N THR A 168 -1.76 -5.54 -6.16
CA THR A 168 -3.11 -5.06 -6.48
C THR A 168 -3.06 -3.56 -6.72
N ILE A 169 -3.61 -3.09 -7.84
CA ILE A 169 -3.63 -1.67 -8.21
C ILE A 169 -5.04 -1.22 -8.55
N THR A 170 -5.38 0.01 -8.19
CA THR A 170 -6.66 0.64 -8.54
C THR A 170 -6.42 1.95 -9.27
N LEU A 171 -7.02 2.08 -10.45
CA LEU A 171 -6.77 3.19 -11.38
C LEU A 171 -8.07 3.93 -11.78
N SER A 172 -9.21 3.46 -11.28
CA SER A 172 -10.55 3.97 -11.62
C SER A 172 -10.72 5.46 -11.27
N GLY A 173 -11.62 6.15 -11.98
CA GLY A 173 -11.93 7.56 -11.69
C GLY A 173 -10.81 8.57 -12.00
N ASN A 174 -9.83 8.20 -12.83
CA ASN A 174 -8.83 9.12 -13.36
C ASN A 174 -9.17 9.52 -14.81
N PRO A 175 -8.83 10.75 -15.24
CA PRO A 175 -9.09 11.23 -16.60
C PRO A 175 -8.06 10.68 -17.62
N TRP A 176 -8.02 9.35 -17.80
CA TRP A 176 -7.04 8.68 -18.66
C TRP A 176 -7.08 9.17 -20.11
N ASP A 177 -5.91 9.58 -20.63
CA ASP A 177 -5.71 9.92 -22.03
C ASP A 177 -5.22 8.70 -22.80
N CYS A 178 -6.17 7.99 -23.40
CA CYS A 178 -5.96 6.74 -24.14
C CYS A 178 -5.39 6.99 -25.53
N ASN A 179 -4.26 7.67 -25.57
CA ASN A 179 -3.42 7.83 -26.74
C ASN A 179 -2.30 6.76 -26.75
N CYS A 180 -1.33 6.90 -27.65
CA CYS A 180 -0.24 5.96 -27.85
C CYS A 180 0.68 5.79 -26.64
N SER A 181 0.83 6.84 -25.83
CA SER A 181 1.67 6.81 -24.63
C SER A 181 1.10 5.91 -23.53
N LEU A 182 -0.21 5.68 -23.51
CA LEU A 182 -0.89 4.81 -22.53
C LEU A 182 -0.90 3.33 -22.94
N ILE A 183 -0.47 2.99 -24.17
CA ILE A 183 -0.42 1.61 -24.64
C ILE A 183 0.54 0.77 -23.79
N SER A 184 1.64 1.35 -23.31
CA SER A 184 2.60 0.68 -22.42
C SER A 184 1.92 0.18 -21.13
N LEU A 185 1.08 1.03 -20.52
CA LEU A 185 0.27 0.66 -19.35
C LEU A 185 -0.71 -0.47 -19.69
N SER A 186 -1.44 -0.36 -20.80
CA SER A 186 -2.37 -1.40 -21.26
C SER A 186 -1.67 -2.75 -21.46
N VAL A 187 -0.48 -2.76 -22.08
CA VAL A 187 0.32 -3.97 -22.26
C VAL A 187 0.76 -4.53 -20.90
N TRP A 188 1.32 -3.69 -20.03
CA TRP A 188 1.77 -4.09 -18.70
C TRP A 188 0.64 -4.68 -17.84
N LEU A 189 -0.56 -4.11 -17.87
CA LEU A 189 -1.74 -4.64 -17.18
C LEU A 189 -2.21 -6.01 -17.72
N ASN A 190 -1.87 -6.34 -18.98
CA ASN A 190 -2.23 -7.62 -19.59
C ASN A 190 -1.14 -8.69 -19.44
N THR A 191 0.13 -8.30 -19.32
CA THR A 191 1.27 -9.22 -19.29
C THR A 191 1.84 -9.45 -17.89
N SER A 192 1.69 -8.48 -16.98
CA SER A 192 2.08 -8.65 -15.58
C SER A 192 1.05 -9.49 -14.82
N MET A 193 1.42 -10.00 -13.63
CA MET A 193 0.45 -10.67 -12.74
C MET A 193 -0.28 -9.68 -11.82
N VAL A 194 -0.12 -8.37 -12.06
CA VAL A 194 -0.75 -7.32 -11.27
C VAL A 194 -2.27 -7.41 -11.43
N LEU A 195 -2.98 -7.39 -10.30
CA LEU A 195 -4.43 -7.37 -10.28
C LEU A 195 -4.92 -5.92 -10.37
N LEU A 196 -5.57 -5.57 -11.47
CA LEU A 196 -6.31 -4.32 -11.59
C LEU A 196 -7.70 -4.52 -10.98
N GLU A 197 -7.98 -3.92 -9.83
CA GLU A 197 -9.36 -3.85 -9.34
C GLU A 197 -10.14 -2.80 -10.15
N ASP A 198 -11.47 -2.91 -10.15
CA ASP A 198 -12.35 -1.95 -10.80
C ASP A 198 -12.04 -1.78 -12.31
N GLU A 199 -11.59 -2.85 -12.97
CA GLU A 199 -11.22 -2.86 -14.40
C GLU A 199 -12.37 -2.35 -15.29
N ASN A 200 -13.60 -2.72 -14.97
CA ASN A 200 -14.81 -2.35 -15.72
C ASN A 200 -15.15 -0.86 -15.65
N ILE A 201 -14.66 -0.14 -14.64
CA ILE A 201 -14.90 1.30 -14.45
C ILE A 201 -13.61 2.13 -14.62
N THR A 202 -12.49 1.49 -14.96
CA THR A 202 -11.24 2.16 -15.33
C THR A 202 -11.28 2.50 -16.81
N LEU A 203 -11.98 3.59 -17.14
CA LEU A 203 -12.30 4.02 -18.50
C LEU A 203 -11.41 5.18 -18.98
N CYS A 204 -11.27 5.29 -20.29
CA CYS A 204 -10.68 6.45 -20.96
C CYS A 204 -11.54 7.70 -20.78
N ALA A 205 -10.92 8.86 -20.58
CA ALA A 205 -11.60 10.15 -20.64
C ALA A 205 -11.35 10.86 -21.98
N THR A 206 -10.15 10.71 -22.53
CA THR A 206 -9.78 11.20 -23.86
C THR A 206 -9.10 10.09 -24.66
N PRO A 207 -9.13 10.16 -26.01
CA PRO A 207 -9.95 11.04 -26.83
C PRO A 207 -11.46 10.70 -26.76
N LYS A 208 -12.35 11.61 -27.21
CA LYS A 208 -13.82 11.48 -27.05
C LYS A 208 -14.39 10.18 -27.64
N ASN A 209 -13.83 9.72 -28.76
CA ASN A 209 -14.18 8.47 -29.43
C ASN A 209 -13.83 7.22 -28.59
N MET A 210 -13.00 7.36 -27.56
CA MET A 210 -12.56 6.26 -26.69
C MET A 210 -13.17 6.29 -25.30
N THR A 211 -14.06 7.23 -24.97
CA THR A 211 -14.61 7.45 -23.61
C THR A 211 -15.26 6.23 -22.93
N ASN A 212 -15.64 5.20 -23.69
CA ASN A 212 -16.22 3.95 -23.17
C ASN A 212 -15.25 2.76 -23.22
N TYR A 213 -14.00 2.96 -23.63
CA TYR A 213 -12.99 1.91 -23.65
C TYR A 213 -12.33 1.80 -22.28
N THR A 214 -12.10 0.56 -21.83
CA THR A 214 -11.30 0.32 -20.62
C THR A 214 -9.83 0.51 -20.92
N VAL A 215 -9.08 1.05 -19.96
CA VAL A 215 -7.64 1.29 -20.10
C VAL A 215 -6.88 0.00 -20.43
N LYS A 216 -7.31 -1.13 -19.86
CA LYS A 216 -6.69 -2.42 -20.12
C LYS A 216 -6.90 -2.93 -21.54
N ALA A 217 -7.97 -2.53 -22.23
CA ALA A 217 -8.31 -3.00 -23.58
C ALA A 217 -7.79 -2.12 -24.72
N ILE A 218 -7.10 -1.00 -24.43
CA ILE A 218 -6.62 -0.05 -25.45
C ILE A 218 -5.73 -0.74 -26.50
N ASN A 219 -4.82 -1.62 -26.09
CA ASN A 219 -3.92 -2.33 -27.02
C ASN A 219 -4.65 -3.25 -28.03
N LYS A 220 -5.94 -3.54 -27.81
CA LYS A 220 -6.81 -4.32 -28.71
C LYS A 220 -7.76 -3.42 -29.51
N ALA A 221 -7.72 -2.10 -29.31
CA ALA A 221 -8.60 -1.18 -30.02
C ALA A 221 -8.20 -1.06 -31.51
N PRO A 222 -9.17 -0.80 -32.41
CA PRO A 222 -8.89 -0.63 -33.83
C PRO A 222 -7.89 0.50 -34.08
N SER A 223 -6.97 0.30 -35.02
CA SER A 223 -5.95 1.29 -35.40
C SER A 223 -6.55 2.63 -35.85
N ASP A 224 -7.78 2.63 -36.35
CA ASP A 224 -8.48 3.85 -36.77
C ASP A 224 -8.86 4.78 -35.59
N LEU A 225 -9.00 4.24 -34.37
CA LEU A 225 -9.27 5.05 -33.17
C LEU A 225 -7.99 5.57 -32.52
N LEU A 226 -6.87 4.86 -32.70
CA LEU A 226 -5.56 5.16 -32.13
C LEU A 226 -4.63 5.61 -33.26
N SER A 227 -4.56 6.92 -33.53
CA SER A 227 -3.61 7.48 -34.50
C SER A 227 -2.17 7.48 -33.96
N CYS A 228 -1.61 6.30 -33.75
CA CYS A 228 -0.20 6.13 -33.43
C CYS A 228 0.62 6.17 -34.71
N GLY A 229 0.84 7.39 -35.20
CA GLY A 229 1.77 7.65 -36.29
C GLY A 229 3.18 7.33 -35.83
N GLY A 230 3.81 6.33 -36.45
CA GLY A 230 5.26 6.19 -36.40
C GLY A 230 5.88 7.37 -37.14
N SER A 231 6.49 8.31 -36.42
CA SER A 231 7.43 9.24 -37.03
C SER A 231 8.72 8.48 -37.35
N SER A 232 8.75 7.90 -38.55
CA SER A 232 9.96 7.91 -39.37
C SER A 232 9.60 8.71 -40.61
N ASP A 233 10.05 9.97 -40.64
CA ASP A 233 10.12 10.75 -41.87
C ASP A 233 10.85 9.95 -42.94
N VAL A 234 10.14 9.50 -43.98
CA VAL A 234 10.55 9.66 -45.38
C VAL A 234 9.28 9.69 -46.23
N SER A 235 8.96 10.86 -46.78
CA SER A 235 7.97 11.03 -47.83
C SER A 235 8.34 10.23 -49.08
N THR A 236 7.41 9.38 -49.50
CA THR A 236 7.11 9.01 -50.89
C THR A 236 8.29 8.68 -51.81
N THR A 237 8.51 7.40 -52.07
CA THR A 237 8.27 6.82 -53.40
C THR A 237 8.01 5.32 -53.28
N THR A 238 7.09 4.84 -54.11
CA THR A 238 6.72 3.45 -54.38
C THR A 238 7.91 2.50 -54.47
N SER A 239 7.92 1.41 -53.68
CA SER A 239 8.22 0.04 -54.17
C SER A 239 8.18 -0.99 -53.04
N VAL A 240 7.41 -2.05 -53.28
CA VAL A 240 7.46 -3.37 -52.64
C VAL A 240 8.90 -3.90 -52.70
N ILE A 241 9.51 -4.26 -51.56
CA ILE A 241 10.67 -5.16 -51.54
C ILE A 241 10.61 -6.10 -50.33
N SER A 242 10.44 -7.38 -50.64
CA SER A 242 10.76 -8.58 -49.87
C SER A 242 12.27 -8.74 -49.66
N PHE A 243 12.70 -9.32 -48.53
CA PHE A 243 14.04 -9.91 -48.43
C PHE A 243 13.98 -11.34 -47.90
N ASP A 244 14.35 -12.26 -48.79
CA ASP A 244 14.57 -13.68 -48.55
C ASP A 244 16.00 -13.97 -48.10
N ASN A 245 16.09 -15.07 -47.32
CA ASN A 245 17.12 -16.12 -47.26
C ASN A 245 18.53 -15.85 -46.71
N VAL A 246 18.84 -16.60 -45.64
CA VAL A 246 20.02 -17.49 -45.61
C VAL A 246 19.64 -18.84 -44.98
N THR A 247 19.61 -19.88 -45.81
CA THR A 247 19.74 -21.29 -45.41
C THR A 247 21.19 -21.73 -45.54
N SER A 248 21.75 -22.37 -44.50
CA SER A 248 22.63 -23.54 -44.63
C SER A 248 22.97 -24.07 -43.25
N LEU A 249 22.49 -25.28 -42.90
CA LEU A 249 23.33 -26.43 -42.56
C LEU A 249 22.48 -27.64 -42.18
N VAL A 250 22.99 -28.80 -42.61
CA VAL A 250 22.63 -30.19 -42.27
C VAL A 250 21.62 -30.88 -43.19
N THR A 251 22.18 -31.48 -44.25
CA THR A 251 21.71 -32.73 -44.86
C THR A 251 22.07 -33.93 -43.98
N THR A 252 21.13 -34.83 -43.72
CA THR A 252 21.20 -36.27 -44.07
C THR A 252 19.98 -37.03 -43.55
N ALA A 253 19.66 -38.11 -44.27
CA ALA A 253 18.79 -39.24 -43.92
C ALA A 253 17.30 -39.19 -44.34
N GLN A 254 17.10 -39.75 -45.55
CA GLN A 254 16.21 -40.87 -45.89
C GLN A 254 14.68 -40.67 -45.92
N ASN A 255 14.18 -40.89 -47.15
CA ASN A 255 12.83 -41.35 -47.51
C ASN A 255 12.34 -42.49 -46.60
N GLU A 256 11.16 -42.33 -45.99
CA GLU A 256 10.15 -43.38 -45.94
C GLU A 256 8.76 -42.78 -46.14
N THR A 257 8.19 -43.08 -47.30
CA THR A 257 6.75 -43.02 -47.56
C THR A 257 6.05 -44.05 -46.70
N ASN A 258 5.18 -43.63 -45.76
CA ASN A 258 4.02 -44.39 -45.32
C ASN A 258 3.04 -43.47 -44.59
N ALA A 259 2.09 -42.93 -45.35
CA ALA A 259 0.92 -42.24 -44.82
C ALA A 259 0.04 -43.25 -44.06
N THR A 260 0.07 -43.20 -42.73
CA THR A 260 -1.00 -43.75 -41.90
C THR A 260 -1.87 -42.60 -41.42
N SER A 261 -3.09 -42.57 -41.95
CA SER A 261 -4.17 -41.70 -41.52
C SER A 261 -4.56 -42.04 -40.08
N ASN A 262 -4.06 -41.27 -39.11
CA ASN A 262 -4.56 -41.35 -37.73
C ASN A 262 -5.86 -40.54 -37.61
N LYS A 263 -6.96 -41.26 -37.79
CA LYS A 263 -8.32 -40.87 -37.43
C LYS A 263 -8.36 -40.59 -35.92
N GLY A 264 -8.39 -39.32 -35.54
CA GLY A 264 -8.47 -38.90 -34.14
C GLY A 264 -9.75 -39.42 -33.47
N ASN A 265 -9.60 -40.23 -32.43
CA ASN A 265 -10.72 -40.85 -31.71
C ASN A 265 -11.42 -39.83 -30.81
N SER A 266 -12.40 -39.12 -31.36
CA SER A 266 -13.30 -38.16 -30.68
C SER A 266 -14.04 -38.72 -29.46
N TRP A 267 -14.04 -40.04 -29.24
CA TRP A 267 -14.72 -40.69 -28.12
C TRP A 267 -13.99 -40.53 -26.78
N THR A 268 -12.68 -40.28 -26.76
CA THR A 268 -11.91 -40.13 -25.51
C THR A 268 -12.29 -38.85 -24.75
N PHE A 269 -12.58 -37.77 -25.47
CA PHE A 269 -13.08 -36.52 -24.90
C PHE A 269 -14.47 -36.69 -24.29
N LEU A 270 -15.36 -37.43 -24.98
CA LEU A 270 -16.72 -37.71 -24.50
C LEU A 270 -16.71 -38.54 -23.21
N VAL A 271 -15.84 -39.55 -23.13
CA VAL A 271 -15.65 -40.36 -21.92
C VAL A 271 -15.12 -39.50 -20.77
N GLY A 272 -14.18 -38.58 -21.04
CA GLY A 272 -13.65 -37.66 -20.04
C GLY A 272 -14.72 -36.77 -19.39
N VAL A 273 -15.61 -36.19 -20.20
CA VAL A 273 -16.70 -35.32 -19.70
C VAL A 273 -17.69 -36.11 -18.84
N ILE A 274 -18.03 -37.34 -19.24
CA ILE A 274 -18.94 -38.20 -18.47
C ILE A 274 -18.32 -38.58 -17.13
N VAL A 275 -17.03 -38.94 -17.09
CA VAL A 275 -16.32 -39.28 -15.86
C VAL A 275 -16.30 -38.09 -14.90
N ILE A 276 -15.99 -36.89 -15.38
CA ILE A 276 -15.98 -35.67 -14.55
C ILE A 276 -17.38 -35.39 -13.98
N GLY A 277 -18.43 -35.51 -14.80
CA GLY A 277 -19.81 -35.31 -14.35
C GLY A 277 -20.26 -36.31 -13.27
N ILE A 278 -19.85 -37.57 -13.38
CA ILE A 278 -20.15 -38.61 -12.39
C ILE A 278 -19.40 -38.33 -11.08
N VAL A 279 -18.11 -37.97 -11.17
CA VAL A 279 -17.28 -37.69 -9.98
C VAL A 279 -17.80 -36.47 -9.21
N THR A 280 -18.13 -35.38 -9.90
CA THR A 280 -18.67 -34.18 -9.25
C THR A 280 -20.03 -34.43 -8.61
N SER A 281 -20.90 -35.18 -9.29
CA SER A 281 -22.20 -35.58 -8.73
C SER A 281 -22.06 -36.44 -7.48
N LEU A 282 -21.10 -37.38 -7.46
CA LEU A 282 -20.82 -38.22 -6.30
C LEU A 282 -20.30 -37.40 -5.11
N LEU A 283 -19.40 -36.44 -5.36
CA LEU A 283 -18.87 -35.54 -4.32
C LEU A 283 -19.97 -34.68 -3.68
N ILE A 284 -20.89 -34.16 -4.50
CA ILE A 284 -22.05 -33.40 -4.01
C ILE A 284 -22.95 -34.29 -3.14
N LEU A 285 -23.21 -35.53 -3.56
CA LEU A 285 -24.01 -36.47 -2.78
C LEU A 285 -23.36 -36.82 -1.44
N ILE A 286 -22.03 -36.99 -1.40
CA ILE A 286 -21.29 -37.22 -0.15
C ILE A 286 -21.39 -36.00 0.77
N ALA A 287 -21.22 -34.79 0.22
CA ALA A 287 -21.32 -33.54 0.97
C ALA A 287 -22.70 -33.31 1.60
N VAL A 288 -23.78 -33.70 0.89
CA VAL A 288 -25.16 -33.59 1.37
C VAL A 288 -25.50 -34.70 2.37
N LYS A 289 -25.09 -35.94 2.12
CA LYS A 289 -25.49 -37.11 2.91
C LYS A 289 -24.66 -37.31 4.19
N PHE A 290 -23.44 -36.78 4.24
CA PHE A 290 -22.58 -36.81 5.41
C PHE A 290 -22.08 -35.41 5.78
N PRO A 291 -22.91 -34.58 6.44
CA PRO A 291 -22.54 -33.25 6.89
C PRO A 291 -21.60 -33.32 8.11
N LYS A 292 -20.55 -34.15 8.09
CA LYS A 292 -19.49 -34.12 9.13
C LYS A 292 -18.34 -33.18 8.76
N TRP A 293 -18.22 -32.82 7.49
CA TRP A 293 -17.20 -31.92 6.96
C TRP A 293 -17.24 -30.50 7.55
N TYR A 294 -18.42 -29.98 7.89
CA TYR A 294 -18.52 -28.64 8.51
C TYR A 294 -17.91 -28.57 9.92
N ASN A 295 -17.81 -29.68 10.65
CA ASN A 295 -17.12 -29.73 11.95
C ASN A 295 -15.60 -29.58 11.78
N PHE A 296 -15.03 -29.99 10.65
CA PHE A 296 -13.62 -29.76 10.34
C PHE A 296 -13.35 -28.26 10.07
N ILE A 297 -14.30 -27.59 9.43
CA ILE A 297 -14.27 -26.13 9.19
C ILE A 297 -14.45 -25.34 10.51
N LEU A 298 -15.36 -25.77 11.40
CA LEU A 298 -15.52 -25.18 12.74
C LEU A 298 -14.30 -25.41 13.65
N SER A 299 -13.68 -26.59 13.59
CA SER A 299 -12.44 -26.89 14.31
C SER A 299 -11.27 -26.02 13.84
N TYR A 300 -11.20 -25.73 12.54
CA TYR A 300 -10.19 -24.86 11.96
C TYR A 300 -10.33 -23.41 12.45
N ASN A 301 -11.57 -22.90 12.58
CA ASN A 301 -11.82 -21.56 13.12
C ASN A 301 -11.48 -21.43 14.62
N HIS A 302 -11.65 -22.49 15.41
CA HIS A 302 -11.36 -22.44 16.85
C HIS A 302 -9.88 -22.57 17.21
N HIS A 303 -9.06 -23.23 16.38
CA HIS A 303 -7.61 -23.30 16.63
C HIS A 303 -6.90 -21.96 16.40
N ARG A 304 -7.51 -21.02 15.66
CA ARG A 304 -6.93 -19.69 15.43
C ARG A 304 -7.29 -18.63 16.47
N LEU A 305 -8.07 -18.97 17.50
CA LEU A 305 -8.45 -18.07 18.60
C LEU A 305 -7.78 -18.46 19.94
N LYS A 306 -6.81 -19.38 19.93
CA LYS A 306 -5.98 -19.72 21.10
C LYS A 306 -4.50 -19.64 20.72
N GLU A 307 -4.00 -18.43 20.59
CA GLU A 307 -2.59 -18.09 20.84
C GLU A 307 -2.60 -17.34 22.18
N GLU A 308 -2.39 -18.07 23.27
CA GLU A 308 -1.18 -17.96 24.11
C GLU A 308 -1.13 -16.67 24.94
N ASP A 309 -1.88 -16.65 26.05
CA ASP A 309 -1.57 -15.78 27.18
C ASP A 309 -0.39 -16.40 27.95
N PRO A 310 0.78 -15.74 28.06
CA PRO A 310 1.79 -16.13 29.02
C PRO A 310 1.35 -15.67 30.42
N TYR A 311 1.13 -16.65 31.28
CA TYR A 311 1.01 -16.51 32.73
C TYR A 311 2.05 -15.51 33.30
N MET A 312 1.58 -14.42 33.92
CA MET A 312 2.36 -13.66 34.90
C MET A 312 1.80 -13.93 36.29
N PHE A 313 2.66 -14.45 37.15
CA PHE A 313 2.50 -14.58 38.58
C PHE A 313 2.16 -13.21 39.19
N GLU A 314 1.01 -13.09 39.88
CA GLU A 314 0.80 -12.02 40.86
C GLU A 314 1.43 -12.48 42.19
N GLU A 315 2.53 -11.84 42.60
CA GLU A 315 2.95 -11.83 44.00
C GLU A 315 2.20 -10.70 44.73
N GLU A 316 1.39 -11.10 45.70
CA GLU A 316 0.78 -10.23 46.70
C GLU A 316 1.84 -9.42 47.45
N PHE A 317 1.69 -8.09 47.49
CA PHE A 317 2.23 -7.26 48.56
C PHE A 317 1.07 -6.62 49.33
N ASN A 318 0.72 -7.25 50.46
CA ASN A 318 -0.06 -6.64 51.52
C ASN A 318 0.80 -5.57 52.21
N VAL A 319 0.33 -4.32 52.24
CA VAL A 319 0.80 -3.32 53.20
C VAL A 319 -0.42 -2.86 54.00
N ASP A 320 -0.51 -3.37 55.22
CA ASP A 320 -1.33 -2.82 56.30
C ASP A 320 -0.94 -1.36 56.56
N PHE A 321 -1.89 -0.44 56.43
CA PHE A 321 -1.86 0.80 57.20
C PHE A 321 -3.16 0.96 57.97
N ASN A 322 -3.08 0.52 59.22
CA ASN A 322 -4.00 0.84 60.29
C ASN A 322 -3.83 2.32 60.64
N MET A 323 -4.90 3.12 60.52
CA MET A 323 -5.05 4.32 61.33
C MET A 323 -6.53 4.46 61.68
N GLY A 324 -6.84 4.22 62.94
CA GLY A 324 -8.18 4.29 63.50
C GLY A 324 -8.62 5.72 63.85
N ASN A 325 -9.95 5.84 63.85
CA ASN A 325 -10.84 6.61 64.72
C ASN A 325 -10.82 8.15 64.76
N ASN A 326 -12.04 8.67 64.46
CA ASN A 326 -12.82 9.73 65.14
C ASN A 326 -12.17 11.14 65.19
N ASP A 327 -12.86 12.27 65.02
CA ASP A 327 -14.25 12.64 65.28
C ASP A 327 -14.60 13.95 64.51
N LYS A 328 -15.88 14.30 64.51
CA LYS A 328 -16.55 15.48 63.90
C LYS A 328 -15.95 16.86 64.23
N ILE A 329 -16.16 17.86 63.35
CA ILE A 329 -16.80 19.18 63.62
C ILE A 329 -16.95 20.03 62.33
N GLN A 330 -18.02 20.82 62.29
CA GLN A 330 -18.57 21.73 61.26
C GLN A 330 -17.83 23.06 61.03
N ASP A 331 -18.09 23.63 59.83
CA ASP A 331 -18.28 25.04 59.42
C ASP A 331 -17.42 26.17 60.03
N ASP A 332 -16.62 26.85 59.19
CA ASP A 332 -16.86 28.20 58.65
C ASP A 332 -15.54 28.89 58.22
N ASP A 333 -15.64 29.59 57.08
CA ASP A 333 -14.82 30.68 56.53
C ASP A 333 -13.42 30.97 57.11
N ASN A 334 -12.40 30.99 56.22
CA ASN A 334 -11.53 32.16 56.05
C ASN A 334 -10.59 32.04 54.83
N VAL A 335 -10.53 33.15 54.10
CA VAL A 335 -9.53 33.48 53.07
C VAL A 335 -8.15 33.58 53.72
N VAL A 336 -7.13 32.85 53.23
CA VAL A 336 -5.73 33.24 53.40
C VAL A 336 -4.88 32.80 52.19
N VAL A 337 -4.14 33.79 51.70
CA VAL A 337 -3.00 33.76 50.79
C VAL A 337 -1.92 32.77 51.25
N PHE A 338 -1.33 31.98 50.34
CA PHE A 338 0.04 31.47 50.51
C PHE A 338 0.78 31.66 49.18
N GLU A 339 1.64 32.67 49.07
CA GLU A 339 3.04 32.73 49.55
C GLU A 339 4.00 31.95 48.64
N GLN A 340 4.75 32.75 47.89
CA GLN A 340 5.91 32.40 47.11
C GLN A 340 7.10 32.30 48.08
N THR A 341 7.85 31.20 48.03
CA THR A 341 9.32 31.12 48.17
C THR A 341 9.72 29.66 48.37
N HIS A 342 10.74 29.21 47.64
CA HIS A 342 11.96 28.65 48.25
C HIS A 342 13.11 28.89 47.27
N SER A 343 13.87 29.91 47.60
CA SER A 343 15.21 30.20 47.12
C SER A 343 16.16 29.10 47.59
N PHE A 344 16.83 28.44 46.65
CA PHE A 344 18.00 27.59 46.93
C PHE A 344 19.24 28.48 46.94
N VAL A 345 19.92 28.53 48.09
CA VAL A 345 21.25 29.15 48.29
C VAL A 345 22.28 28.01 48.35
N PRO A 346 23.52 28.20 47.85
CA PRO A 346 24.45 27.13 47.55
C PRO A 346 25.37 26.80 48.73
N GLU A 347 25.91 25.57 48.75
CA GLU A 347 27.15 25.27 49.45
C GLU A 347 28.13 24.61 48.47
N GLU A 348 29.30 25.24 48.36
CA GLU A 348 30.49 24.79 47.64
C GLU A 348 31.22 23.70 48.45
N ASP A 349 31.91 22.80 47.73
CA ASP A 349 33.32 22.46 47.89
C ASP A 349 33.60 20.97 47.60
N GLY A 350 34.34 20.73 46.53
CA GLY A 350 34.76 19.42 46.07
C GLY A 350 35.71 19.50 44.87
N PHE A 351 36.79 20.26 45.05
CA PHE A 351 37.93 20.45 44.17
C PHE A 351 38.62 19.11 43.82
N ILE A 352 38.81 18.80 42.53
CA ILE A 352 40.05 18.21 41.99
C ILE A 352 40.31 18.86 40.63
N GLU A 353 41.29 19.77 40.61
CA GLU A 353 41.97 20.24 39.40
C GLU A 353 42.99 19.18 38.98
N ASP A 354 43.00 18.84 37.69
CA ASP A 354 44.20 18.32 37.03
C ASP A 354 44.61 19.31 35.93
N LYS A 355 45.75 19.96 36.16
CA LYS A 355 46.42 20.83 35.20
C LYS A 355 47.93 20.68 35.38
N TYR A 356 48.62 20.05 34.43
CA TYR A 356 50.02 20.35 34.04
C TYR A 356 50.20 19.80 32.60
N ILE A 357 50.21 20.66 31.56
CA ILE A 357 51.38 21.30 30.88
C ILE A 357 52.13 20.28 29.98
N ASP A 358 52.42 20.49 28.69
CA ASP A 358 53.21 21.62 28.14
C ASP A 358 53.00 21.92 26.64
N GLU A 359 53.41 23.13 26.28
CA GLU A 359 53.32 23.81 25.00
C GLU A 359 54.35 23.33 23.95
N ARG A 360 53.97 23.58 22.68
CA ARG A 360 54.79 24.13 21.57
C ARG A 360 56.28 23.75 21.47
N ASP A 361 56.68 23.15 20.33
CA ASP A 361 57.47 23.88 19.31
C ASP A 361 57.86 23.04 18.06
N ILE A 362 57.55 23.62 16.88
CA ILE A 362 58.47 23.87 15.74
C ILE A 362 58.99 22.68 14.89
N LYS A 363 58.60 22.65 13.60
CA LYS A 363 59.38 22.87 12.35
C LYS A 363 59.02 21.95 11.17
N GLU A 364 58.72 22.64 10.05
CA GLU A 364 59.08 22.36 8.66
C GLU A 364 59.74 21.02 8.30
N SER A 365 59.13 20.31 7.34
CA SER A 365 59.79 19.84 6.11
C SER A 365 58.74 19.43 5.07
#